data_AF-A0A969IEY7-F1
#
_entry.id   AF-A0A969IEY7-F1
#
_cell.length_a   1.000
_cell.length_b   1.000
_cell.length_c   1.000
_cell.angle_alpha   90.00
_cell.angle_beta   90.00
_cell.angle_gamma   90.00
#
_symmetry.space_group_name_H-M   'P 1'
#
loop_
_entity.id
_entity.type
_entity.pdbx_description
1 polymer ?
#
loop_
_entity_poly.entity_id
_entity_poly.type
_entity_poly.pdbx_seq_one_letter_code
_entity_poly.pdbx_strand_id
1 'polypeptide(L)'
;MADAAAVKHDYHLVKPSPWPLLGSIAMLAMVLGTAGMLKGFWFVPKGAWWGPLPGFVALVFVLIGWWGDVLKESRGGDHKEVVQISLRYGMVLFIASEVMFFVAWFWGFFEAAIFFDVRANPAHTDLANPNLENLTHWAQWPVTQIVTSAEGVQSFVPVKPFDPFHLPLV
;
A
#
# COMPACT_ATOMS: atom_id res chain seq x y z
N MET A 1 -27.96 -31.07 22.11
CA MET A 1 -26.60 -31.36 21.62
C MET A 1 -26.80 -32.19 20.38
N ALA A 2 -26.72 -31.59 19.19
CA ALA A 2 -26.91 -32.33 17.95
C ALA A 2 -25.63 -33.12 17.69
N ASP A 3 -25.77 -34.45 17.64
CA ASP A 3 -24.70 -35.36 17.28
C ASP A 3 -24.05 -34.89 15.97
N ALA A 4 -22.76 -34.56 16.04
CA ALA A 4 -21.97 -34.33 14.86
C ALA A 4 -21.91 -35.67 14.11
N ALA A 5 -22.72 -35.80 13.06
CA ALA A 5 -22.63 -36.88 12.11
C ALA A 5 -21.15 -37.09 11.75
N ALA A 6 -20.64 -38.32 11.94
CA ALA A 6 -19.22 -38.63 11.83
C ALA A 6 -18.63 -37.99 10.56
N VAL A 7 -17.80 -36.96 10.76
CA VAL A 7 -17.21 -36.17 9.67
C VAL A 7 -16.32 -37.11 8.85
N LYS A 8 -16.70 -37.34 7.59
CA LYS A 8 -16.04 -38.31 6.71
C LYS A 8 -14.86 -37.73 5.93
N HIS A 9 -14.44 -36.49 6.22
CA HIS A 9 -13.38 -35.80 5.48
C HIS A 9 -12.38 -35.11 6.40
N ASP A 10 -11.16 -34.92 5.89
CA ASP A 10 -10.06 -34.33 6.65
C ASP A 10 -9.93 -32.80 6.53
N TYR A 11 -10.88 -32.15 5.86
CA TYR A 11 -10.97 -30.69 5.83
C TYR A 11 -11.46 -30.10 7.15
N HIS A 12 -10.88 -28.96 7.53
CA HIS A 12 -11.26 -28.20 8.72
C HIS A 12 -12.56 -27.43 8.46
N LEU A 13 -13.59 -27.70 9.27
CA LEU A 13 -14.84 -26.93 9.31
C LEU A 13 -14.75 -25.88 10.40
N VAL A 14 -14.61 -24.62 9.98
CA VAL A 14 -14.45 -23.48 10.90
C VAL A 14 -15.80 -23.14 11.53
N LYS A 15 -15.81 -22.91 12.85
CA LYS A 15 -16.99 -22.43 13.58
C LYS A 15 -17.29 -20.96 13.22
N PRO A 16 -18.53 -20.49 13.38
CA PRO A 16 -18.85 -19.08 13.17
C PRO A 16 -17.93 -18.17 13.99
N SER A 17 -17.32 -17.18 13.33
CA SER A 17 -16.36 -16.26 13.94
C SER A 17 -16.77 -14.80 13.71
N PRO A 18 -16.65 -13.92 14.72
CA PRO A 18 -16.99 -12.49 14.58
C PRO A 18 -15.90 -11.67 13.89
N TRP A 19 -14.67 -12.18 13.79
CA TRP A 19 -13.50 -11.43 13.32
C TRP A 19 -13.65 -10.81 11.92
N PRO A 20 -14.24 -11.48 10.90
CA PRO A 20 -14.41 -10.88 9.57
C PRO A 20 -15.31 -9.63 9.59
N LEU A 21 -16.37 -9.63 10.40
CA LEU A 21 -17.29 -8.49 10.51
C LEU A 21 -16.65 -7.33 11.28
N LEU A 22 -15.96 -7.62 12.38
CA LEU A 22 -15.24 -6.59 13.14
C LEU A 22 -14.10 -5.98 12.30
N GLY A 23 -13.41 -6.80 11.51
CA GLY A 23 -12.36 -6.36 10.60
C GLY A 23 -12.87 -5.42 9.51
N SER A 24 -14.03 -5.72 8.90
CA SER A 24 -14.61 -4.84 7.88
C SER A 24 -15.07 -3.50 8.44
N ILE A 25 -15.65 -3.48 9.65
CA ILE A 25 -16.02 -2.23 10.34
C ILE A 25 -14.77 -1.42 10.72
N ALA A 26 -13.72 -2.08 11.22
CA ALA A 26 -12.45 -1.43 11.55
C ALA A 26 -11.79 -0.79 10.31
N MET A 27 -11.76 -1.53 9.19
CA MET A 27 -11.25 -1.02 7.91
C MET A 27 -12.07 0.16 7.39
N LEU A 28 -13.41 0.08 7.46
CA LEU A 28 -14.28 1.19 7.05
C LEU A 28 -13.99 2.44 7.88
N ALA A 29 -13.90 2.30 9.20
CA ALA A 29 -13.57 3.40 10.09
C ALA A 29 -12.19 4.01 9.77
N MET A 30 -11.19 3.17 9.47
CA MET A 30 -9.84 3.62 9.09
C MET A 30 -9.87 4.40 7.77
N VAL A 31 -10.56 3.91 6.75
CA VAL A 31 -10.67 4.56 5.44
C VAL A 31 -11.40 5.89 5.55
N LEU A 32 -12.52 5.95 6.26
CA LEU A 32 -13.25 7.20 6.49
C LEU A 32 -12.42 8.19 7.31
N GLY A 33 -11.67 7.71 8.30
CA GLY A 33 -10.74 8.51 9.08
C GLY A 33 -9.62 9.11 8.23
N THR A 34 -8.98 8.32 7.36
CA THR A 34 -7.96 8.80 6.43
C THR A 34 -8.53 9.78 5.42
N ALA A 35 -9.71 9.49 4.84
CA ALA A 35 -10.36 10.39 3.89
C ALA A 35 -10.68 11.76 4.54
N GLY A 36 -11.21 11.74 5.77
CA GLY A 36 -11.45 12.94 6.56
C GLY A 36 -10.17 13.69 6.93
N MET A 37 -9.08 12.99 7.26
CA MET A 37 -7.79 13.62 7.49
C MET A 37 -7.29 14.37 6.24
N LEU A 38 -7.44 13.80 5.04
CA LEU A 38 -6.94 14.39 3.79
C LEU A 38 -7.80 15.55 3.27
N LYS A 39 -9.13 15.40 3.29
CA LYS A 39 -10.07 16.34 2.65
C LYS A 39 -10.94 17.13 3.64
N GLY A 40 -10.98 16.74 4.90
CA GLY A 40 -11.93 17.23 5.88
C GLY A 40 -13.28 16.52 5.76
N PHE A 41 -13.90 16.25 6.91
CA PHE A 41 -15.22 15.63 7.03
C PHE A 41 -15.93 16.18 8.27
N TRP A 42 -17.26 16.06 8.35
CA TRP A 42 -18.06 16.57 9.47
C TRP A 42 -17.59 16.14 10.88
N PHE A 43 -16.95 14.98 11.03
CA PHE A 43 -16.39 14.50 12.31
C PHE A 43 -14.86 14.39 12.36
N VAL A 44 -14.14 14.64 11.25
CA VAL A 44 -12.67 14.69 11.21
C VAL A 44 -12.23 15.97 10.48
N PRO A 45 -11.66 16.96 11.19
CA PRO A 45 -11.11 18.14 10.56
C PRO A 45 -9.99 17.81 9.56
N LYS A 46 -9.86 18.62 8.50
CA LYS A 46 -8.75 18.48 7.55
C LYS A 46 -7.41 18.62 8.28
N GLY A 47 -6.48 17.71 8.01
CA GLY A 47 -5.16 17.66 8.65
C GLY A 47 -5.15 17.02 10.05
N ALA A 48 -6.28 16.51 10.54
CA ALA A 48 -6.33 15.81 11.81
C ALA A 48 -5.64 14.43 11.72
N TRP A 49 -4.36 14.38 12.12
CA TRP A 49 -3.53 13.16 12.13
C TRP A 49 -4.14 11.98 12.89
N TRP A 50 -5.02 12.27 13.87
CA TRP A 50 -5.69 11.25 14.67
C TRP A 50 -6.85 10.56 13.94
N GLY A 51 -7.33 11.11 12.82
CA GLY A 51 -8.48 10.59 12.07
C GLY A 51 -8.49 9.08 11.83
N PRO A 52 -7.40 8.47 11.29
CA PRO A 52 -7.36 7.02 11.04
C PRO A 52 -7.10 6.14 12.28
N LEU A 53 -6.68 6.71 13.41
CA LEU A 53 -6.24 5.93 14.58
C LEU A 53 -7.30 4.97 15.15
N PRO A 54 -8.58 5.35 15.30
CA PRO A 54 -9.58 4.44 15.87
C PRO A 54 -9.76 3.17 15.03
N GLY A 55 -9.80 3.31 13.70
CA GLY A 55 -9.89 2.19 12.78
C GLY A 55 -8.62 1.33 12.78
N PHE A 56 -7.44 1.96 12.86
CA PHE A 56 -6.16 1.25 12.95
C PHE A 56 -6.05 0.41 14.23
N VAL A 57 -6.38 0.98 15.40
CA VAL A 57 -6.35 0.26 16.69
C VAL A 57 -7.35 -0.89 16.69
N ALA A 58 -8.57 -0.67 16.18
CA ALA A 58 -9.57 -1.72 16.04
C ALA A 58 -9.10 -2.85 15.11
N LEU A 59 -8.42 -2.51 14.00
CA LEU A 59 -7.89 -3.49 13.06
C LEU A 59 -6.78 -4.34 13.69
N VAL A 60 -5.84 -3.71 14.40
CA VAL A 60 -4.77 -4.43 15.12
C VAL A 60 -5.36 -5.38 16.16
N PHE A 61 -6.39 -4.96 16.90
CA PHE A 61 -7.10 -5.81 17.83
C PHE A 61 -7.72 -7.04 17.14
N VAL A 62 -8.38 -6.85 16.00
CA VAL A 62 -8.96 -7.95 15.21
C VAL A 62 -7.88 -8.90 14.70
N LEU A 63 -6.76 -8.40 14.20
CA LEU A 63 -5.66 -9.23 13.68
C LEU A 63 -5.04 -10.10 14.78
N ILE A 64 -4.76 -9.53 15.94
CA ILE A 64 -4.21 -10.27 17.09
C ILE A 64 -5.21 -11.34 17.56
N GLY A 65 -6.50 -10.99 17.67
CA GLY A 65 -7.55 -11.92 18.07
C GLY A 65 -7.72 -13.07 17.08
N TRP A 66 -7.80 -12.75 15.79
CA TRP A 66 -8.00 -13.74 14.73
C TRP A 66 -6.79 -14.68 14.61
N TRP A 67 -5.57 -14.17 14.55
CA TRP A 67 -4.38 -15.04 14.52
C TRP A 67 -4.25 -15.86 15.81
N GLY A 68 -4.63 -15.31 16.96
CA GLY A 68 -4.70 -16.04 18.22
C GLY A 68 -5.61 -17.27 18.12
N ASP A 69 -6.75 -17.15 17.46
CA ASP A 69 -7.68 -18.28 17.26
C ASP A 69 -7.15 -19.30 16.25
N VAL A 70 -6.50 -18.86 15.15
CA VAL A 70 -5.80 -19.78 14.22
C VAL A 70 -4.72 -20.59 14.95
N LEU A 71 -3.99 -19.99 15.89
CA LEU A 71 -3.01 -20.69 16.71
C LEU A 71 -3.67 -21.72 17.65
N LYS A 72 -4.83 -21.41 18.22
CA LYS A 72 -5.58 -22.35 19.08
C LYS A 72 -6.10 -23.54 18.26
N GLU A 73 -6.67 -23.29 17.08
CA GLU A 73 -7.13 -24.32 16.14
C GLU A 73 -5.97 -25.23 15.71
N SER A 74 -4.81 -24.65 15.40
CA SER A 74 -3.61 -25.42 15.09
C SER A 74 -3.17 -26.34 16.23
N ARG A 75 -3.23 -25.87 17.49
CA ARG A 75 -2.86 -26.66 18.68
C ARG A 75 -3.94 -27.67 19.06
N GLY A 76 -5.19 -27.42 18.68
CA GLY A 76 -6.33 -28.32 18.86
C GLY A 76 -6.31 -29.54 17.95
N GLY A 77 -5.43 -29.57 16.95
CA GLY A 77 -5.29 -30.68 16.01
C GLY A 77 -6.17 -30.54 14.75
N ASP A 78 -6.81 -29.39 14.54
CA ASP A 78 -7.68 -29.15 13.38
C ASP A 78 -6.88 -28.99 12.07
N HIS A 79 -5.57 -28.72 12.16
CA HIS A 79 -4.67 -28.59 11.02
C HIS A 79 -4.11 -29.95 10.57
N LYS A 80 -4.97 -30.80 10.01
CA LYS A 80 -4.56 -32.06 9.34
C LYS A 80 -3.68 -31.77 8.11
N GLU A 81 -2.99 -32.78 7.59
CA GLU A 81 -2.02 -32.63 6.49
C GLU A 81 -2.59 -31.89 5.27
N VAL A 82 -3.82 -32.23 4.84
CA VAL A 82 -4.51 -31.57 3.73
C VAL A 82 -4.72 -30.07 3.98
N VAL A 83 -5.03 -29.69 5.22
CA VAL A 83 -5.23 -28.29 5.65
C VAL A 83 -3.89 -27.54 5.70
N GLN A 84 -2.81 -28.20 6.14
CA GLN A 84 -1.48 -27.57 6.14
C GLN A 84 -0.99 -27.28 4.73
N ILE A 85 -1.24 -28.18 3.79
CA ILE A 85 -0.90 -27.98 2.38
C ILE A 85 -1.67 -26.78 1.81
N SER A 86 -2.98 -26.67 2.08
CA SER A 86 -3.77 -25.52 1.61
C SER A 86 -3.33 -24.20 2.23
N LEU A 87 -2.97 -24.17 3.51
CA LEU A 87 -2.40 -22.99 4.17
C LEU A 87 -1.07 -22.55 3.54
N ARG A 88 -0.21 -23.49 3.16
CA ARG A 88 1.05 -23.20 2.45
C ARG A 88 0.78 -22.63 1.06
N TYR A 89 -0.16 -23.20 0.31
CA TYR A 89 -0.56 -22.63 -0.97
C TYR A 89 -1.18 -21.24 -0.82
N GLY A 90 -1.99 -21.00 0.21
CA GLY A 90 -2.52 -19.68 0.54
C GLY A 90 -1.40 -18.66 0.74
N MET A 91 -0.36 -19.01 1.50
CA MET A 91 0.79 -18.12 1.71
C MET A 91 1.59 -17.89 0.41
N VAL A 92 1.78 -18.92 -0.41
CA VAL A 92 2.46 -18.79 -1.70
C VAL A 92 1.69 -17.85 -2.63
N LEU A 93 0.36 -17.98 -2.71
CA LEU A 93 -0.49 -17.11 -3.51
C LEU A 93 -0.50 -15.67 -2.98
N PHE A 94 -0.49 -15.48 -1.66
CA PHE A 94 -0.33 -14.16 -1.04
C PHE A 94 1.01 -13.51 -1.43
N ILE A 95 2.13 -14.21 -1.29
CA ILE A 95 3.46 -13.70 -1.70
C ILE A 95 3.49 -13.40 -3.21
N ALA A 96 2.90 -14.25 -4.04
CA ALA A 96 2.78 -14.00 -5.47
C ALA A 96 2.00 -12.72 -5.76
N SER A 97 0.93 -12.43 -4.99
CA SER A 97 0.18 -11.19 -5.11
C SER A 97 0.98 -9.95 -4.69
N GLU A 98 1.85 -10.05 -3.67
CA GLU A 98 2.78 -8.99 -3.26
C GLU A 98 3.81 -8.70 -4.35
N VAL A 99 4.35 -9.74 -5.01
CA VAL A 99 5.24 -9.56 -6.17
C VAL A 99 4.52 -8.80 -7.29
N MET A 100 3.27 -9.15 -7.59
CA MET A 100 2.48 -8.44 -8.61
C MET A 100 2.15 -6.99 -8.21
N PHE A 101 1.96 -6.71 -6.92
CA PHE A 101 1.85 -5.34 -6.41
C PHE A 101 3.13 -4.54 -6.71
N PHE A 102 4.33 -5.10 -6.50
CA PHE A 102 5.59 -4.45 -6.87
C PHE A 102 5.78 -4.30 -8.38
N VAL A 103 5.29 -5.26 -9.18
CA VAL A 103 5.31 -5.15 -10.64
C VAL A 103 4.59 -3.88 -11.11
N ALA A 104 3.47 -3.50 -10.50
CA ALA A 104 2.77 -2.26 -10.85
C ALA A 104 3.63 -0.99 -10.61
N TRP A 105 4.39 -0.96 -9.51
CA TRP A 105 5.31 0.14 -9.21
C TRP A 105 6.50 0.18 -10.17
N PHE A 106 7.13 -0.96 -10.44
CA PHE A 106 8.22 -1.05 -11.40
C PHE A 106 7.76 -0.71 -12.81
N TRP A 107 6.56 -1.12 -13.19
CA TRP A 107 5.96 -0.74 -14.47
C TRP A 107 5.85 0.77 -14.58
N GLY A 108 5.28 1.44 -13.57
CA GLY A 108 5.17 2.90 -13.55
C GLY A 108 6.53 3.59 -13.62
N PHE A 109 7.54 3.06 -12.91
CA PHE A 109 8.90 3.58 -12.97
C PHE A 109 9.56 3.39 -14.35
N PHE A 110 9.54 2.18 -14.90
CA PHE A 110 10.19 1.88 -16.18
C PHE A 110 9.53 2.62 -17.34
N GLU A 111 8.21 2.74 -17.31
CA GLU A 111 7.49 3.52 -18.31
C GLU A 111 7.92 4.99 -18.27
N ALA A 112 8.02 5.60 -17.08
CA ALA A 112 8.50 6.97 -16.93
C ALA A 112 9.98 7.13 -17.30
N ALA A 113 10.82 6.14 -16.99
CA ALA A 113 12.27 6.19 -17.21
C ALA A 113 12.69 5.88 -18.65
N ILE A 114 11.96 5.03 -19.38
CA ILE A 114 12.29 4.64 -20.77
C ILE A 114 11.69 5.64 -21.77
N PHE A 115 10.46 6.11 -21.54
CA PHE A 115 9.73 6.98 -22.46
C PHE A 115 9.69 8.45 -22.01
N PHE A 116 10.69 8.90 -21.24
CA PHE A 116 10.74 10.27 -20.73
C PHE A 116 10.68 11.33 -21.84
N ASP A 117 11.43 11.12 -22.92
CA ASP A 117 11.52 12.07 -24.05
C ASP A 117 10.18 12.21 -24.78
N VAL A 118 9.48 11.10 -25.02
CA VAL A 118 8.16 11.09 -25.65
C VAL A 118 7.12 11.84 -24.81
N ARG A 119 7.19 11.71 -23.47
CA ARG A 119 6.29 12.41 -22.54
C ARG A 119 6.60 13.89 -22.41
N ALA A 120 7.87 14.27 -22.50
CA ALA A 120 8.32 15.64 -22.40
C ALA A 120 8.18 16.42 -23.72
N ASN A 121 8.04 15.71 -24.85
CA ASN A 121 7.92 16.31 -26.17
C ASN A 121 6.53 16.93 -26.39
N PRO A 122 6.45 18.27 -26.53
CA PRO A 122 5.18 18.98 -26.76
C PRO A 122 4.46 18.62 -28.07
N ALA A 123 5.14 17.95 -29.01
CA ALA A 123 4.53 17.46 -30.25
C ALA A 123 3.65 16.21 -30.03
N HIS A 124 3.82 15.51 -28.91
CA HIS A 124 3.08 14.29 -28.56
C HIS A 124 2.23 14.44 -27.29
N THR A 125 2.46 15.48 -26.48
CA THR A 125 1.62 15.83 -25.33
C THR A 125 0.50 16.79 -25.72
N ASP A 126 -0.66 16.63 -25.09
CA ASP A 126 -1.77 17.58 -25.22
C ASP A 126 -1.32 18.98 -24.74
N LEU A 127 -1.35 19.97 -25.63
CA LEU A 127 -0.98 21.35 -25.33
C LEU A 127 -1.92 22.00 -24.29
N ALA A 128 -3.12 21.43 -24.09
CA ALA A 128 -4.05 21.84 -23.04
C ALA A 128 -3.77 21.16 -21.68
N ASN A 129 -2.76 20.29 -21.57
CA ASN A 129 -2.39 19.67 -20.31
C ASN A 129 -1.83 20.74 -19.34
N PRO A 130 -2.48 21.00 -18.20
CA PRO A 130 -2.00 22.00 -17.23
C PRO A 130 -0.64 21.62 -16.61
N ASN A 131 -0.18 20.38 -16.79
CA ASN A 131 1.11 19.91 -16.34
C ASN A 131 2.18 19.91 -17.44
N LEU A 132 1.91 20.47 -18.63
CA LEU A 132 2.85 20.46 -19.75
C LEU A 132 4.21 21.07 -19.38
N GLU A 133 4.22 22.21 -18.67
CA GLU A 133 5.44 22.84 -18.17
C GLU A 133 6.22 21.91 -17.24
N ASN A 134 5.53 21.19 -16.35
CA ASN A 134 6.17 20.21 -15.48
C ASN A 134 6.74 19.02 -16.26
N LEU A 135 6.12 18.63 -17.37
CA LEU A 135 6.52 17.49 -18.19
C LEU A 135 7.73 17.81 -19.08
N THR A 136 7.90 19.04 -19.57
CA THR A 136 9.08 19.43 -20.37
C THR A 136 10.37 19.35 -19.56
N HIS A 137 10.33 19.47 -18.24
CA HIS A 137 11.48 19.21 -17.35
C HIS A 137 11.96 17.76 -17.36
N TRP A 138 11.11 16.82 -17.80
CA TRP A 138 11.47 15.41 -17.92
C TRP A 138 12.16 15.11 -19.26
N ALA A 139 12.38 16.09 -20.14
CA ALA A 139 13.07 15.90 -21.42
C ALA A 139 14.54 15.50 -21.26
N GLN A 140 15.12 15.68 -20.07
CA GLN A 140 16.49 15.30 -19.77
C GLN A 140 16.50 14.41 -18.52
N TRP A 141 17.12 13.24 -18.65
CA TRP A 141 17.35 12.34 -17.52
C TRP A 141 18.80 12.43 -17.05
N PRO A 142 19.09 12.58 -15.74
CA PRO A 142 18.14 12.65 -14.63
C PRO A 142 17.37 13.97 -14.57
N VAL A 143 16.12 13.91 -14.10
CA VAL A 143 15.21 15.07 -14.01
C VAL A 143 15.86 16.20 -13.21
N THR A 144 15.84 17.43 -13.72
CA THR A 144 16.37 18.60 -13.01
C THR A 144 15.49 18.99 -11.82
N GLN A 145 16.09 19.37 -10.70
CA GLN A 145 15.37 19.87 -9.53
C GLN A 145 15.11 21.37 -9.67
N ILE A 146 13.93 21.81 -9.22
CA ILE A 146 13.60 23.22 -9.06
C ILE A 146 14.21 23.70 -7.74
N VAL A 147 15.22 24.56 -7.82
CA VAL A 147 15.81 25.22 -6.64
C VAL A 147 15.37 26.67 -6.62
N THR A 148 14.70 27.08 -5.55
CA THR A 148 14.30 28.47 -5.34
C THR A 148 15.43 29.20 -4.62
N SER A 149 16.01 30.23 -5.27
CA SER A 149 17.01 31.11 -4.65
C SER A 149 16.43 31.86 -3.46
N ALA A 150 17.29 32.40 -2.59
CA ALA A 150 16.89 33.29 -1.50
C ALA A 150 16.12 34.52 -2.01
N GLU A 151 16.35 34.96 -3.26
CA GLU A 151 15.56 36.01 -3.91
C GLU A 151 14.25 35.54 -4.57
N GLY A 152 13.86 34.28 -4.38
CA GLY A 152 12.63 33.70 -4.95
C GLY A 152 12.73 33.25 -6.41
N VAL A 153 13.92 33.33 -7.03
CA VAL A 153 14.15 32.91 -8.42
C VAL A 153 14.27 31.39 -8.51
N GLN A 154 13.40 30.75 -9.27
CA GLN A 154 13.46 29.31 -9.54
C GLN A 154 14.52 29.02 -10.62
N SER A 155 15.52 28.21 -10.28
CA SER A 155 16.58 27.78 -11.18
C SER A 155 16.58 26.25 -11.30
N PHE A 156 16.79 25.74 -12.51
CA PHE A 156 16.82 24.30 -12.78
C PHE A 156 18.25 23.77 -12.63
N VAL A 157 18.47 22.88 -11.67
CA VAL A 157 19.79 22.31 -11.37
C VAL A 157 19.73 20.78 -11.54
N PRO A 158 20.72 20.13 -12.18
CA PRO A 158 20.82 18.67 -12.18
C PRO A 158 20.80 18.13 -10.74
N VAL A 159 20.10 17.01 -10.52
CA VAL A 159 20.08 16.34 -9.20
C VAL A 159 21.51 16.04 -8.79
N LYS A 160 21.99 16.71 -7.73
CA LYS A 160 23.25 16.35 -7.10
C LYS A 160 23.02 15.10 -6.24
N PRO A 161 23.94 14.12 -6.24
CA PRO A 161 23.93 13.07 -5.24
C PRO A 161 23.86 13.69 -3.85
N PHE A 162 23.07 13.09 -2.97
CA PHE A 162 23.02 13.50 -1.57
C PHE A 162 24.45 13.39 -0.99
N ASP A 163 25.03 14.53 -0.61
CA ASP A 163 26.35 14.61 0.02
C ASP A 163 26.17 14.87 1.53
N PRO A 164 26.07 13.81 2.35
CA PRO A 164 25.92 13.97 3.79
C PRO A 164 27.15 14.57 4.46
N PHE A 165 28.33 14.55 3.80
CA PHE A 165 29.61 14.84 4.44
C PHE A 165 30.30 16.09 3.91
N HIS A 166 29.75 16.75 2.89
CA HIS A 166 30.28 17.99 2.29
C HIS A 166 31.77 17.86 1.91
N LEU A 167 32.21 16.65 1.60
CA LEU A 167 33.60 16.37 1.26
C LEU A 167 33.81 16.69 -0.22
N PRO A 168 34.96 17.28 -0.59
CA PRO A 168 35.27 17.50 -1.99
C PRO A 168 35.28 16.14 -2.71
N LEU A 169 34.33 15.96 -3.62
CA LEU A 169 34.29 14.80 -4.50
C LEU A 169 35.49 14.92 -5.45
N VAL A 170 36.37 13.90 -5.41
CA VAL A 170 37.48 13.72 -6.35
C VAL A 170 36.95 13.24 -7.69
#